data_AF-A0A961FMR2-F1
#
_entry.id   AF-A0A961FMR2-F1
#
_cell.length_a   1.000
_cell.length_b   1.000
_cell.length_c   1.000
_cell.angle_alpha   90.00
_cell.angle_beta   90.00
_cell.angle_gamma   90.00
#
_symmetry.space_group_name_H-M   'P 1'
#
loop_
_entity.id
_entity.type
_entity.pdbx_description
1 polymer ?
#
loop_
_entity_poly.entity_id
_entity_poly.type
_entity_poly.pdbx_seq_one_letter_code
_entity_poly.pdbx_strand_id
1 'polypeptide(L)'
;MNKFRIVLRIVGWLVVVAGIAAGLVWFFVLTPWLKATQPEWTPDRSLLGLWKDRQRMISVFGWSHDDGIYAGQFGDPEMVPDLVQSMVRGDGISCAGGHREAGLAFLTNHPGPEDWSLGEYWQKWWTQHQNETQEQWFQAGFAEQGVAVHLPPDLADAPALLRVLGSKAPTHFDSPPPEEVSMEETFAPEFLRFNAFRWLRDSGFDPVEFLLKREGSVSEEEAKGLREFQYWKRWSQTAVPGRLAFAPSDDWGWGIPNDRKPQGLTPSGNLWIGGILLSIIVIGLLLLMGARWMRSKLKS
;
A
#
# COMPACT_ATOMS: atom_id res chain seq x y z
N MET A 1 -26.12 -0.47 -53.46
CA MET A 1 -24.86 -1.14 -53.06
C MET A 1 -23.87 -0.26 -52.28
N ASN A 2 -23.67 1.02 -52.62
CA ASN A 2 -22.72 1.88 -51.88
C ASN A 2 -23.09 2.09 -50.40
N LYS A 3 -24.38 2.27 -50.08
CA LYS A 3 -24.87 2.44 -48.69
C LYS A 3 -24.51 1.24 -47.81
N PHE A 4 -24.74 0.02 -48.28
CA PHE A 4 -24.41 -1.23 -47.56
C PHE A 4 -22.92 -1.36 -47.25
N ARG A 5 -22.05 -0.96 -48.19
CA ARG A 5 -20.58 -0.98 -47.99
C ARG A 5 -20.11 0.06 -46.97
N ILE A 6 -20.76 1.22 -46.93
CA ILE A 6 -20.48 2.25 -45.92
C ILE A 6 -20.89 1.72 -44.54
N VAL A 7 -22.08 1.12 -44.43
CA VAL A 7 -22.56 0.51 -43.18
C VAL A 7 -21.59 -0.56 -42.68
N LEU A 8 -21.16 -1.50 -43.52
CA LEU A 8 -20.21 -2.55 -43.12
C LEU A 8 -18.86 -1.99 -42.65
N ARG A 9 -18.39 -0.88 -43.23
CA ARG A 9 -17.17 -0.23 -42.77
C ARG A 9 -17.34 0.40 -41.41
N ILE A 10 -18.45 1.10 -41.20
CA ILE A 10 -18.77 1.73 -39.90
C ILE A 10 -18.87 0.65 -38.84
N VAL A 11 -19.65 -0.42 -39.08
CA VAL A 11 -19.81 -1.54 -38.15
C VAL A 11 -18.47 -2.24 -37.90
N GLY A 12 -17.68 -2.53 -38.95
CA GLY A 12 -16.36 -3.14 -38.79
C GLY A 12 -15.43 -2.32 -37.91
N TRP A 13 -15.36 -1.00 -38.11
CA TRP A 13 -14.58 -0.11 -37.24
C TRP A 13 -15.11 -0.07 -35.81
N LEU A 14 -16.42 0.03 -35.61
CA LEU A 14 -17.03 0.02 -34.28
C LEU A 14 -16.70 -1.27 -33.52
N VAL A 15 -16.75 -2.42 -34.19
CA VAL A 15 -16.39 -3.72 -33.60
C VAL A 15 -14.91 -3.79 -33.21
N VAL A 16 -14.01 -3.31 -34.08
CA VAL A 16 -12.56 -3.26 -33.74
C VAL A 16 -12.32 -2.34 -32.54
N VAL A 17 -12.89 -1.14 -32.55
CA VAL A 17 -12.73 -0.16 -31.45
C VAL A 17 -13.30 -0.72 -30.15
N ALA A 18 -14.48 -1.34 -30.18
CA ALA A 18 -15.09 -1.96 -29.02
C ALA A 18 -14.24 -3.12 -28.47
N GLY A 19 -13.68 -3.96 -29.34
CA GLY A 19 -12.78 -5.06 -28.94
C GLY A 19 -11.50 -4.56 -28.27
N ILE A 20 -10.87 -3.52 -28.82
CA ILE A 20 -9.69 -2.89 -28.22
C ILE A 20 -10.06 -2.28 -26.86
N ALA A 21 -11.16 -1.50 -26.79
CA ALA A 21 -11.61 -0.89 -25.55
C ALA A 21 -11.91 -1.92 -24.45
N ALA A 22 -12.61 -3.01 -24.80
CA ALA A 22 -12.88 -4.10 -23.87
C ALA A 22 -11.60 -4.77 -23.38
N GLY A 23 -10.60 -4.95 -24.25
CA GLY A 23 -9.29 -5.46 -23.85
C GLY A 23 -8.55 -4.53 -22.91
N LEU A 24 -8.56 -3.22 -23.19
CA LEU A 24 -7.96 -2.22 -22.30
C LEU A 24 -8.63 -2.25 -20.93
N VAL A 25 -9.96 -2.27 -20.86
CA VAL A 25 -10.71 -2.38 -19.60
C VAL A 25 -10.37 -3.67 -18.87
N TRP A 26 -10.32 -4.81 -19.56
CA TRP A 26 -9.99 -6.09 -18.91
C TRP A 26 -8.60 -6.08 -18.26
N PHE A 27 -7.57 -5.68 -19.02
CA PHE A 27 -6.18 -5.80 -18.57
C PHE A 27 -5.74 -4.68 -17.62
N PHE A 28 -6.25 -3.46 -17.79
CA PHE A 28 -5.83 -2.31 -17.00
C PHE A 28 -6.76 -1.96 -15.85
N VAL A 29 -8.01 -2.44 -15.86
CA VAL A 29 -9.03 -2.10 -14.85
C VAL A 29 -9.50 -3.33 -14.09
N LEU A 30 -10.11 -4.31 -14.79
CA LEU A 30 -10.74 -5.45 -14.12
C LEU A 30 -9.75 -6.45 -13.53
N THR A 31 -8.69 -6.78 -14.26
CA THR A 31 -7.68 -7.74 -13.78
C THR A 31 -7.00 -7.23 -12.51
N PRO A 32 -6.49 -5.99 -12.43
CA PRO A 32 -5.95 -5.43 -11.18
C PRO A 32 -6.98 -5.38 -10.03
N TRP A 33 -8.25 -5.07 -10.35
CA TRP A 33 -9.31 -5.03 -9.34
C TRP A 33 -9.62 -6.39 -8.73
N LEU A 34 -9.84 -7.41 -9.57
CA LEU A 34 -10.01 -8.79 -9.11
C LEU A 34 -8.81 -9.23 -8.30
N LYS A 35 -7.62 -8.90 -8.79
CA LYS A 35 -6.36 -9.17 -8.12
C LYS A 35 -6.28 -8.55 -6.73
N ALA A 36 -6.70 -7.30 -6.54
CA ALA A 36 -6.59 -6.60 -5.27
C ALA A 36 -7.67 -7.03 -4.24
N THR A 37 -8.83 -7.51 -4.71
CA THR A 37 -10.02 -7.72 -3.87
C THR A 37 -10.30 -9.19 -3.56
N GLN A 38 -9.82 -10.13 -4.37
CA GLN A 38 -10.18 -11.54 -4.24
C GLN A 38 -9.12 -12.32 -3.42
N PRO A 39 -9.51 -12.95 -2.28
CA PRO A 39 -8.58 -13.71 -1.43
C PRO A 39 -7.94 -14.92 -2.09
N GLU A 40 -8.50 -15.42 -3.19
CA GLU A 40 -7.92 -16.52 -3.98
C GLU A 40 -6.71 -16.06 -4.82
N TRP A 41 -6.46 -14.75 -4.92
CA TRP A 41 -5.34 -14.15 -5.64
C TRP A 41 -4.24 -13.57 -4.74
N THR A 42 -4.46 -13.58 -3.42
CA THR A 42 -3.53 -13.09 -2.40
C THR A 42 -2.46 -14.10 -1.93
N PRO A 43 -2.64 -15.44 -1.97
CA PRO A 43 -1.66 -16.39 -1.44
C PRO A 43 -0.32 -16.39 -2.19
N ASP A 44 -0.32 -15.92 -3.44
CA ASP A 44 0.78 -16.08 -4.39
C ASP A 44 1.55 -14.77 -4.66
N ARG A 45 1.42 -13.75 -3.79
CA ARG A 45 2.06 -12.45 -4.00
C ARG A 45 3.14 -12.15 -2.98
N SER A 46 4.22 -11.56 -3.48
CA SER A 46 5.03 -10.70 -2.63
C SER A 46 4.18 -9.52 -2.15
N LEU A 47 4.41 -9.07 -0.92
CA LEU A 47 3.73 -7.89 -0.37
C LEU A 47 3.87 -6.68 -1.32
N LEU A 48 5.04 -6.51 -1.96
CA LEU A 48 5.26 -5.48 -2.97
C LEU A 48 4.32 -5.61 -4.19
N GLY A 49 4.04 -6.82 -4.66
CA GLY A 49 3.11 -7.04 -5.78
C GLY A 49 1.67 -6.69 -5.40
N LEU A 50 1.26 -7.02 -4.16
CA LEU A 50 -0.03 -6.61 -3.62
C LEU A 50 -0.14 -5.08 -3.55
N TRP A 51 0.91 -4.41 -3.07
CA TRP A 51 0.94 -2.96 -2.98
C TRP A 51 0.85 -2.28 -4.35
N LYS A 52 1.62 -2.72 -5.35
CA LYS A 52 1.56 -2.17 -6.70
C LYS A 52 0.18 -2.30 -7.34
N ASP A 53 -0.50 -3.42 -7.12
CA ASP A 53 -1.87 -3.60 -7.59
C ASP A 53 -2.84 -2.67 -6.86
N ARG A 54 -2.64 -2.42 -5.56
CA ARG A 54 -3.41 -1.42 -4.79
C ARG A 54 -3.17 0.00 -5.28
N GLN A 55 -1.92 0.42 -5.48
CA GLN A 55 -1.59 1.74 -6.06
C GLN A 55 -2.25 1.92 -7.43
N ARG A 56 -2.21 0.89 -8.28
CA ARG A 56 -2.94 0.92 -9.56
C ARG A 56 -4.44 1.11 -9.35
N MET A 57 -5.04 0.44 -8.36
CA MET A 57 -6.46 0.62 -8.05
C MET A 57 -6.79 2.04 -7.60
N ILE A 58 -5.98 2.60 -6.69
CA ILE A 58 -6.12 3.99 -6.25
C ILE A 58 -6.03 4.94 -7.45
N SER A 59 -5.09 4.72 -8.37
CA SER A 59 -4.93 5.57 -9.56
C SER A 59 -6.11 5.53 -10.54
N VAL A 60 -6.83 4.40 -10.61
CA VAL A 60 -7.92 4.19 -11.57
C VAL A 60 -9.28 4.55 -10.99
N PHE A 61 -9.52 4.19 -9.73
CA PHE A 61 -10.83 4.31 -9.08
C PHE A 61 -10.87 5.36 -7.97
N GLY A 62 -9.74 5.99 -7.68
CA GLY A 62 -9.59 6.82 -6.48
C GLY A 62 -9.43 5.96 -5.22
N TRP A 63 -9.31 6.65 -4.10
CA TRP A 63 -9.14 6.02 -2.79
C TRP A 63 -10.43 5.34 -2.33
N SER A 64 -10.33 4.06 -1.99
CA SER A 64 -11.39 3.34 -1.27
C SER A 64 -11.33 3.60 0.24
N HIS A 65 -12.20 2.92 0.99
CA HIS A 65 -12.32 3.03 2.44
C HIS A 65 -11.05 2.57 3.18
N ASP A 66 -10.46 1.43 2.78
CA ASP A 66 -9.36 0.79 3.51
C ASP A 66 -7.97 1.13 2.96
N ASP A 67 -7.89 1.80 1.81
CA ASP A 67 -6.61 2.05 1.14
C ASP A 67 -5.64 2.90 1.99
N GLY A 68 -6.16 3.74 2.91
CA GLY A 68 -5.35 4.48 3.88
C GLY A 68 -4.60 3.57 4.85
N ILE A 69 -5.26 2.52 5.37
CA ILE A 69 -4.62 1.52 6.24
C ILE A 69 -3.51 0.81 5.47
N TYR A 70 -3.78 0.40 4.23
CA TYR A 70 -2.77 -0.27 3.42
C TYR A 70 -1.57 0.65 3.17
N ALA A 71 -1.78 1.91 2.80
CA ALA A 71 -0.68 2.86 2.61
C ALA A 71 0.19 2.98 3.87
N GLY A 72 -0.42 3.10 5.05
CA GLY A 72 0.28 3.11 6.34
C GLY A 72 1.07 1.84 6.63
N GLN A 73 0.44 0.66 6.47
CA GLN A 73 1.07 -0.64 6.69
C GLN A 73 2.21 -0.94 5.72
N PHE A 74 2.09 -0.49 4.46
CA PHE A 74 3.15 -0.58 3.48
C PHE A 74 4.25 0.45 3.71
N GLY A 75 3.96 1.53 4.43
CA GLY A 75 4.92 2.55 4.85
C GLY A 75 5.39 3.48 3.75
N ASP A 76 4.70 3.50 2.59
CA ASP A 76 5.10 4.22 1.38
C ASP A 76 4.93 5.75 1.51
N PRO A 77 6.01 6.52 1.68
CA PRO A 77 5.91 7.97 1.86
C PRO A 77 5.43 8.70 0.60
N GLU A 78 5.55 8.10 -0.60
CA GLU A 78 5.11 8.73 -1.84
C GLU A 78 3.58 8.90 -1.90
N MET A 79 2.84 8.14 -1.07
CA MET A 79 1.38 8.22 -1.00
C MET A 79 0.85 9.37 -0.15
N VAL A 80 1.68 9.99 0.70
CA VAL A 80 1.26 11.09 1.59
C VAL A 80 0.57 12.22 0.82
N PRO A 81 1.13 12.81 -0.25
CA PRO A 81 0.46 13.88 -0.99
C PRO A 81 -0.91 13.47 -1.55
N ASP A 82 -1.01 12.26 -2.12
CA ASP A 82 -2.25 11.74 -2.68
C ASP A 82 -3.31 11.49 -1.60
N LEU A 83 -2.88 10.99 -0.43
CA LEU A 83 -3.75 10.72 0.70
C LEU A 83 -4.30 12.03 1.29
N VAL A 84 -3.44 13.03 1.50
CA VAL A 84 -3.83 14.38 1.92
C VAL A 84 -4.80 15.01 0.92
N GLN A 85 -4.50 14.94 -0.38
CA GLN A 85 -5.39 15.49 -1.40
C GLN A 85 -6.76 14.78 -1.41
N SER A 86 -6.79 13.47 -1.22
CA SER A 86 -8.05 12.70 -1.15
C SER A 86 -8.94 13.13 0.01
N MET A 87 -8.35 13.50 1.15
CA MET A 87 -9.07 13.97 2.33
C MET A 87 -9.68 15.36 2.07
N VAL A 88 -8.93 16.25 1.43
CA VAL A 88 -9.43 17.59 1.06
C VAL A 88 -10.57 17.52 0.04
N ARG A 89 -10.50 16.61 -0.94
CA ARG A 89 -11.56 16.43 -1.95
C ARG A 89 -12.84 15.78 -1.39
N GLY A 90 -12.74 15.12 -0.23
CA GLY A 90 -13.85 14.33 0.31
C GLY A 90 -14.15 13.07 -0.50
N ASP A 91 -13.17 12.54 -1.25
CA ASP A 91 -13.36 11.29 -2.00
C ASP A 91 -13.55 10.15 -0.98
N GLY A 92 -14.72 9.51 -0.82
CA GLY A 92 -14.85 8.35 0.09
C GLY A 92 -16.22 8.22 0.77
N ILE A 93 -16.71 6.99 0.89
CA ILE A 93 -18.05 6.66 1.44
C ILE A 93 -17.98 6.50 2.97
N SER A 94 -18.60 7.48 3.66
CA SER A 94 -19.50 7.39 4.81
C SER A 94 -19.11 6.76 6.17
N CYS A 95 -17.86 6.45 6.47
CA CYS A 95 -17.43 6.29 7.86
C CYS A 95 -16.25 7.20 8.11
N ALA A 96 -16.25 7.89 9.26
CA ALA A 96 -15.35 8.99 9.64
C ALA A 96 -13.88 8.71 9.25
N GLY A 97 -13.13 9.75 8.89
CA GLY A 97 -11.78 9.71 8.28
C GLY A 97 -10.66 8.90 8.96
N GLY A 98 -10.95 8.08 9.98
CA GLY A 98 -9.99 7.36 10.80
C GLY A 98 -9.08 6.39 10.04
N HIS A 99 -9.51 5.74 8.97
CA HIS A 99 -8.61 4.82 8.22
C HIS A 99 -7.51 5.55 7.43
N ARG A 100 -7.83 6.74 6.89
CA ARG A 100 -6.86 7.56 6.17
C ARG A 100 -5.96 8.33 7.11
N GLU A 101 -6.54 8.84 8.18
CA GLU A 101 -5.79 9.46 9.25
C GLU A 101 -4.83 8.47 9.91
N ALA A 102 -5.28 7.27 10.24
CA ALA A 102 -4.41 6.21 10.74
C ALA A 102 -3.28 5.97 9.73
N GLY A 103 -3.60 5.85 8.44
CA GLY A 103 -2.62 5.76 7.36
C GLY A 103 -1.57 6.88 7.41
N LEU A 104 -2.00 8.14 7.51
CA LEU A 104 -1.09 9.28 7.65
C LEU A 104 -0.25 9.19 8.92
N ALA A 105 -0.84 8.80 10.06
CA ALA A 105 -0.09 8.63 11.29
C ALA A 105 0.98 7.53 11.20
N PHE A 106 0.70 6.42 10.52
CA PHE A 106 1.72 5.40 10.20
C PHE A 106 2.81 5.96 9.27
N LEU A 107 2.45 6.80 8.30
CA LEU A 107 3.39 7.35 7.31
C LEU A 107 4.24 8.50 7.82
N THR A 108 3.75 9.29 8.78
CA THR A 108 4.41 10.51 9.27
C THR A 108 4.88 10.40 10.72
N ASN A 109 4.35 9.44 11.48
CA ASN A 109 4.54 9.31 12.93
C ASN A 109 3.85 10.40 13.78
N HIS A 110 2.86 11.10 13.23
CA HIS A 110 2.10 12.14 13.90
C HIS A 110 0.61 11.76 14.01
N PRO A 111 -0.03 11.94 15.16
CA PRO A 111 -1.48 11.82 15.23
C PRO A 111 -2.15 12.97 14.45
N GLY A 112 -3.33 12.70 13.87
CA GLY A 112 -4.20 13.78 13.42
C GLY A 112 -4.89 14.46 14.60
N PRO A 113 -5.53 15.62 14.39
CA PRO A 113 -6.38 16.24 15.42
C PRO A 113 -7.64 15.41 15.63
N GLU A 114 -8.15 15.36 16.85
CA GLU A 114 -9.38 14.63 17.21
C GLU A 114 -10.67 15.24 16.61
N ASP A 115 -10.58 16.39 15.92
CA ASP A 115 -11.74 17.12 15.41
C ASP A 115 -12.04 16.85 13.92
N TRP A 116 -13.22 17.29 13.46
CA TRP A 116 -13.69 17.07 12.09
C TRP A 116 -12.95 17.92 11.03
N SER A 117 -11.87 18.63 11.37
CA SER A 117 -11.08 19.45 10.44
C SER A 117 -9.86 18.72 9.86
N LEU A 118 -9.83 17.39 9.94
CA LEU A 118 -8.74 16.50 9.50
C LEU A 118 -8.14 16.86 8.13
N GLY A 119 -8.98 17.13 7.13
CA GLY A 119 -8.50 17.45 5.77
C GLY A 119 -7.67 18.75 5.72
N GLU A 120 -8.14 19.80 6.41
CA GLU A 120 -7.45 21.10 6.46
C GLU A 120 -6.17 21.01 7.30
N TYR A 121 -6.21 20.29 8.42
CA TYR A 121 -5.04 20.04 9.25
C TYR A 121 -3.93 19.38 8.45
N TRP A 122 -4.24 18.24 7.82
CA TRP A 122 -3.23 17.47 7.08
C TRP A 122 -2.74 18.22 5.84
N GLN A 123 -3.59 19.03 5.20
CA GLN A 123 -3.16 19.91 4.12
C GLN A 123 -2.14 20.96 4.60
N LYS A 124 -2.40 21.58 5.76
CA LYS A 124 -1.48 22.55 6.36
C LYS A 124 -0.18 21.88 6.79
N TRP A 125 -0.26 20.74 7.46
CA TRP A 125 0.90 19.94 7.88
C TRP A 125 1.76 19.59 6.66
N TRP A 126 1.15 19.04 5.60
CA TRP A 126 1.86 18.67 4.39
C TRP A 126 2.55 19.86 3.73
N THR A 127 1.89 21.02 3.67
CA THR A 127 2.49 22.24 3.11
C THR A 127 3.78 22.65 3.83
N GLN A 128 3.86 22.41 5.14
CA GLN A 128 5.01 22.73 5.98
C GLN A 128 6.12 21.68 5.88
N HIS A 129 5.75 20.39 5.79
CA HIS A 129 6.68 19.27 5.94
C HIS A 129 7.00 18.51 4.65
N GLN A 130 6.41 18.85 3.50
CA GLN A 130 6.61 18.16 2.21
C GLN A 130 8.06 18.09 1.70
N ASN A 131 8.94 18.94 2.21
CA ASN A 131 10.37 18.97 1.82
C ASN A 131 11.27 18.17 2.77
N GLU A 132 10.71 17.63 3.85
CA GLU A 132 11.40 16.76 4.79
C GLU A 132 11.28 15.29 4.35
N THR A 133 12.22 14.46 4.79
CA THR A 133 12.16 13.01 4.54
C THR A 133 11.27 12.31 5.57
N GLN A 134 10.84 11.08 5.26
CA GLN A 134 10.04 10.29 6.19
C GLN A 134 10.74 10.07 7.54
N GLU A 135 12.06 9.90 7.52
CA GLU A 135 12.88 9.73 8.72
C GLU A 135 12.90 11.00 9.58
N GLN A 136 12.87 12.17 8.96
CA GLN A 136 12.76 13.45 9.68
C GLN A 136 11.39 13.60 10.33
N TRP A 137 10.31 13.23 9.63
CA TRP A 137 8.97 13.18 10.22
C TRP A 137 8.92 12.23 11.42
N PHE A 138 9.54 11.06 11.28
CA PHE A 138 9.59 10.05 12.34
C PHE A 138 10.36 10.54 13.55
N GLN A 139 11.54 11.13 13.34
CA GLN A 139 12.35 11.71 14.40
C GLN A 139 11.56 12.78 15.18
N ALA A 140 10.86 13.67 14.48
CA ALA A 140 10.01 14.68 15.11
C ALA A 140 8.85 14.05 15.90
N GLY A 141 8.13 13.09 15.30
CA GLY A 141 7.01 12.42 15.96
C GLY A 141 7.42 11.61 17.19
N PHE A 142 8.61 10.99 17.19
CA PHE A 142 9.15 10.36 18.39
C PHE A 142 9.49 11.39 19.47
N ALA A 143 10.11 12.52 19.08
CA ALA A 143 10.48 13.57 20.03
C ALA A 143 9.27 14.19 20.74
N GLU A 144 8.15 14.36 20.03
CA GLU A 144 6.87 14.82 20.62
C GLU A 144 6.33 13.87 21.69
N GLN A 145 6.67 12.58 21.60
CA GLN A 145 6.31 11.55 22.57
C GLN A 145 7.41 11.31 23.61
N GLY A 146 8.41 12.18 23.69
CA GLY A 146 9.52 12.09 24.64
C GLY A 146 10.56 11.02 24.31
N VAL A 147 10.58 10.52 23.08
CA VAL A 147 11.53 9.51 22.60
C VAL A 147 12.55 10.19 21.67
N ALA A 148 13.79 10.31 22.13
CA ALA A 148 14.87 10.84 21.30
C ALA A 148 15.47 9.73 20.44
N VAL A 149 15.60 9.98 19.13
CA VAL A 149 16.28 9.10 18.16
C VAL A 149 17.26 9.89 17.30
N HIS A 150 18.31 9.24 16.82
CA HIS A 150 19.35 9.87 16.00
C HIS A 150 19.09 9.66 14.51
N LEU A 151 19.37 10.66 13.67
CA LEU A 151 19.33 10.53 12.21
C LEU A 151 20.70 10.97 11.65
N PRO A 152 21.57 10.05 11.18
CA PRO A 152 21.38 8.60 11.03
C PRO A 152 21.21 7.85 12.36
N PRO A 153 20.58 6.67 12.36
CA PRO A 153 20.25 5.92 13.58
C PRO A 153 21.49 5.45 14.34
N ASP A 154 21.39 5.50 15.67
CA ASP A 154 22.39 4.99 16.60
C ASP A 154 21.84 3.76 17.34
N LEU A 155 22.70 2.79 17.66
CA LEU A 155 22.32 1.65 18.49
C LEU A 155 21.89 2.06 19.90
N ALA A 156 22.32 3.24 20.37
CA ALA A 156 21.85 3.86 21.61
C ALA A 156 20.35 4.18 21.62
N ASP A 157 19.69 4.26 20.45
CA ASP A 157 18.25 4.48 20.34
C ASP A 157 17.44 3.23 20.74
N ALA A 158 18.06 2.04 20.63
CA ALA A 158 17.36 0.77 20.74
C ALA A 158 16.61 0.55 22.06
N PRO A 159 17.17 0.86 23.25
CA PRO A 159 16.44 0.73 24.51
C PRO A 159 15.13 1.51 24.54
N ALA A 160 15.14 2.78 24.08
CA ALA A 160 13.94 3.62 24.09
C ALA A 160 12.89 3.10 23.08
N LEU A 161 13.33 2.75 21.87
CA LEU A 161 12.45 2.22 20.82
C LEU A 161 11.83 0.85 21.20
N LEU A 162 12.59 -0.02 21.89
CA LEU A 162 12.06 -1.29 22.39
C LEU A 162 10.98 -1.08 23.46
N ARG A 163 11.11 -0.07 24.33
CA ARG A 163 10.07 0.26 25.32
C ARG A 163 8.79 0.76 24.65
N VAL A 164 8.92 1.61 23.62
CA VAL A 164 7.78 2.04 22.79
C VAL A 164 7.11 0.82 22.17
N LEU A 165 7.88 -0.03 21.49
CA LEU A 165 7.36 -1.21 20.81
C LEU A 165 6.69 -2.22 21.75
N GLY A 166 7.25 -2.38 22.96
CA GLY A 166 6.73 -3.25 24.01
C GLY A 166 5.57 -2.68 24.84
N SER A 167 5.22 -1.40 24.64
CA SER A 167 4.08 -0.75 25.28
C SER A 167 2.76 -1.33 24.79
N LYS A 168 1.70 -1.25 25.60
CA LYS A 168 0.38 -1.69 25.14
C LYS A 168 -0.18 -0.72 24.11
N ALA A 169 -0.87 -1.24 23.11
CA ALA A 169 -1.75 -0.43 22.28
C ALA A 169 -3.13 -0.33 22.95
N PRO A 170 -3.79 0.84 22.92
CA PRO A 170 -5.21 0.91 23.25
C PRO A 170 -5.99 -0.02 22.30
N THR A 171 -7.06 -0.64 22.82
CA THR A 171 -7.85 -1.66 22.09
C THR A 171 -8.58 -1.10 20.85
N HIS A 172 -8.68 0.23 20.71
CA HIS A 172 -9.15 0.93 19.52
C HIS A 172 -8.37 2.24 19.32
N PHE A 173 -8.19 2.66 18.06
CA PHE A 173 -7.55 3.92 17.67
C PHE A 173 -8.15 5.15 18.39
N ASP A 174 -9.46 5.12 18.67
CA ASP A 174 -10.22 6.23 19.28
C ASP A 174 -10.61 5.97 20.74
N SER A 175 -10.18 4.86 21.36
CA SER A 175 -10.51 4.60 22.76
C SER A 175 -9.45 5.22 23.66
N PRO A 176 -9.84 6.09 24.61
CA PRO A 176 -8.93 6.46 25.68
C PRO A 176 -8.46 5.17 26.39
N PRO A 177 -7.24 5.15 26.95
CA PRO A 177 -6.82 4.04 27.79
C PRO A 177 -7.89 3.80 28.87
N PRO A 178 -8.21 2.54 29.20
CA PRO A 178 -9.26 2.24 30.17
C PRO A 178 -9.04 3.03 31.47
N GLU A 179 -10.09 3.61 32.05
CA GLU A 179 -9.99 4.40 33.29
C GLU A 179 -9.44 3.60 34.49
N GLU A 180 -9.43 2.26 34.40
CA GLU A 180 -8.86 1.33 35.37
C GLU A 180 -7.47 0.78 34.98
N VAL A 181 -6.70 1.54 34.20
CA VAL A 181 -5.29 1.21 33.96
C VAL A 181 -4.50 1.43 35.25
N SER A 182 -3.97 0.35 35.83
CA SER A 182 -2.95 0.44 36.87
C SER A 182 -1.83 1.37 36.39
N MET A 183 -1.43 2.34 37.23
CA MET A 183 -0.43 3.39 36.95
C MET A 183 0.94 2.90 36.41
N GLU A 184 1.15 1.60 36.27
CA GLU A 184 2.38 0.97 35.79
C GLU A 184 2.38 0.62 34.28
N GLU A 185 1.25 0.72 33.56
CA GLU A 185 1.21 0.33 32.15
C GLU A 185 1.44 1.52 31.20
N THR A 186 2.56 1.50 30.47
CA THR A 186 2.84 2.45 29.40
C THR A 186 2.03 2.12 28.15
N PHE A 187 1.30 3.10 27.63
CA PHE A 187 0.54 3.01 26.38
C PHE A 187 1.26 3.77 25.26
N ALA A 188 1.34 3.16 24.08
CA ALA A 188 1.83 3.81 22.87
C ALA A 188 0.86 3.54 21.71
N PRO A 189 0.47 4.57 20.92
CA PRO A 189 -0.34 4.38 19.73
C PRO A 189 0.28 3.39 18.75
N GLU A 190 -0.55 2.64 18.01
CA GLU A 190 -0.07 1.58 17.12
C GLU A 190 0.89 2.11 16.03
N PHE A 191 0.65 3.32 15.50
CA PHE A 191 1.56 3.94 14.53
C PHE A 191 2.96 4.19 15.10
N LEU A 192 3.06 4.60 16.37
CA LEU A 192 4.32 4.89 17.04
C LEU A 192 5.09 3.60 17.30
N ARG A 193 4.38 2.55 17.75
CA ARG A 193 4.92 1.19 17.87
C ARG A 193 5.43 0.70 16.51
N PHE A 194 4.68 0.99 15.44
CA PHE A 194 5.04 0.55 14.11
C PHE A 194 6.26 1.21 13.53
N ASN A 195 6.36 2.51 13.71
CA ASN A 195 7.53 3.24 13.29
C ASN A 195 8.74 2.92 14.17
N ALA A 196 8.55 2.58 15.44
CA ALA A 196 9.65 2.11 16.29
C ALA A 196 10.21 0.77 15.80
N PHE A 197 9.31 -0.15 15.40
CA PHE A 197 9.71 -1.38 14.73
C PHE A 197 10.47 -1.11 13.43
N ARG A 198 9.95 -0.24 12.54
CA ARG A 198 10.60 0.09 11.26
C ARG A 198 11.98 0.71 11.46
N TRP A 199 12.10 1.63 12.42
CA TRP A 199 13.36 2.28 12.77
C TRP A 199 14.41 1.27 13.21
N LEU A 200 14.08 0.39 14.16
CA LEU A 200 14.96 -0.69 14.62
C LEU A 200 15.35 -1.61 13.45
N ARG A 201 14.35 -2.09 12.71
CA ARG A 201 14.54 -3.03 11.60
C ARG A 201 15.51 -2.49 10.55
N ASP A 202 15.39 -1.20 10.24
CA ASP A 202 16.17 -0.56 9.20
C ASP A 202 17.47 0.06 9.73
N SER A 203 17.67 0.22 11.05
CA SER A 203 18.91 0.78 11.60
C SER A 203 20.08 -0.19 11.64
N GLY A 204 19.86 -1.46 11.29
CA GLY A 204 20.84 -2.53 11.49
C GLY A 204 20.82 -3.13 12.90
N PHE A 205 19.75 -2.90 13.67
CA PHE A 205 19.56 -3.51 14.98
C PHE A 205 19.53 -5.05 14.90
N ASP A 206 20.47 -5.71 15.60
CA ASP A 206 20.46 -7.15 15.83
C ASP A 206 20.02 -7.43 17.30
N PRO A 207 18.86 -8.08 17.52
CA PRO A 207 18.38 -8.40 18.86
C PRO A 207 19.32 -9.35 19.62
N VAL A 208 20.04 -10.24 18.94
CA VAL A 208 20.99 -11.16 19.59
C VAL A 208 22.22 -10.38 20.05
N GLU A 209 22.77 -9.54 19.17
CA GLU A 209 23.92 -8.69 19.51
C GLU A 209 23.57 -7.73 20.64
N PHE A 210 22.39 -7.11 20.61
CA PHE A 210 21.88 -6.25 21.68
C PHE A 210 21.84 -6.98 23.03
N LEU A 211 21.31 -8.21 23.06
CA LEU A 211 21.26 -9.02 24.29
C LEU A 211 22.65 -9.40 24.80
N LEU A 212 23.60 -9.68 23.90
CA LEU A 212 24.97 -10.07 24.26
C LEU A 212 25.83 -8.90 24.75
N LYS A 213 25.66 -7.71 24.16
CA LYS A 213 26.46 -6.51 24.49
C LYS A 213 25.93 -5.72 25.69
N ARG A 214 24.71 -6.02 26.15
CA ARG A 214 24.09 -5.25 27.22
C ARG A 214 24.68 -5.63 28.58
N GLU A 215 25.43 -4.71 29.17
CA GLU A 215 25.88 -4.82 30.56
C GLU A 215 24.67 -4.60 31.49
N GLY A 216 24.08 -5.70 31.98
CA GLY A 216 22.96 -5.69 32.92
C GLY A 216 21.74 -6.45 32.43
N SER A 217 20.72 -6.56 33.28
CA SER A 217 19.44 -7.19 32.91
C SER A 217 18.62 -6.27 32.01
N VAL A 218 18.09 -6.83 30.93
CA VAL A 218 17.06 -6.20 30.09
C VAL A 218 15.82 -5.93 30.93
N SER A 219 15.22 -4.73 30.81
CA SER A 219 13.98 -4.43 31.53
C SER A 219 12.81 -5.27 31.01
N GLU A 220 11.73 -5.41 31.79
CA GLU A 220 10.57 -6.17 31.34
C GLU A 220 9.95 -5.58 30.05
N GLU A 221 9.91 -4.25 29.95
CA GLU A 221 9.41 -3.51 28.78
C GLU A 221 10.26 -3.76 27.53
N GLU A 222 11.59 -3.76 27.69
CA GLU A 222 12.51 -4.06 26.59
C GLU A 222 12.38 -5.53 26.16
N ALA A 223 12.18 -6.45 27.10
CA ALA A 223 11.92 -7.85 26.79
C ALA A 223 10.58 -8.04 26.06
N LYS A 224 9.54 -7.26 26.40
CA LYS A 224 8.28 -7.18 25.64
C LYS A 224 8.55 -6.65 24.23
N GLY A 225 9.29 -5.55 24.12
CA GLY A 225 9.71 -4.95 22.84
C GLY A 225 10.45 -5.92 21.93
N LEU A 226 11.37 -6.73 22.47
CA LEU A 226 12.09 -7.75 21.71
C LEU A 226 11.15 -8.85 21.17
N ARG A 227 10.14 -9.26 21.95
CA ARG A 227 9.13 -10.23 21.49
C ARG A 227 8.26 -9.65 20.39
N GLU A 228 7.81 -8.41 20.56
CA GLU A 228 7.05 -7.67 19.54
C GLU A 228 7.90 -7.48 18.28
N PHE A 229 9.17 -7.10 18.39
CA PHE A 229 10.07 -7.00 17.26
C PHE A 229 10.13 -8.30 16.45
N GLN A 230 10.21 -9.46 17.11
CA GLN A 230 10.19 -10.75 16.41
C GLN A 230 8.83 -11.06 15.77
N TYR A 231 7.73 -10.76 16.46
CA TYR A 231 6.37 -10.92 15.92
C TYR A 231 6.23 -10.09 14.64
N TRP A 232 6.55 -8.81 14.70
CA TRP A 232 6.46 -7.88 13.59
C TRP A 232 7.45 -8.20 12.48
N LYS A 233 8.67 -8.58 12.82
CA LYS A 233 9.67 -9.06 11.86
C LYS A 233 9.19 -10.28 11.11
N ARG A 234 8.31 -11.14 11.65
CA ARG A 234 7.72 -12.27 10.92
C ARG A 234 6.67 -11.82 9.89
N TRP A 235 5.92 -10.76 10.19
CA TRP A 235 4.80 -10.29 9.35
C TRP A 235 5.18 -9.20 8.35
N SER A 236 6.22 -8.42 8.63
CA SER A 236 6.69 -7.28 7.81
C SER A 236 7.77 -7.66 6.79
N GLN A 237 8.08 -8.95 6.66
CA GLN A 237 9.08 -9.41 5.70
C GLN A 237 8.61 -9.08 4.28
N THR A 238 9.33 -8.19 3.58
CA THR A 238 9.36 -8.00 2.09
C THR A 238 8.72 -6.76 1.45
N ALA A 239 8.18 -5.78 2.19
CA ALA A 239 7.62 -4.58 1.54
C ALA A 239 8.65 -3.46 1.35
N VAL A 240 9.29 -3.41 0.17
CA VAL A 240 10.17 -2.33 -0.33
C VAL A 240 9.62 -0.89 -0.21
N PRO A 241 8.30 -0.60 -0.26
CA PRO A 241 7.82 0.79 -0.17
C PRO A 241 8.06 1.44 1.20
N GLY A 242 8.04 0.65 2.28
CA GLY A 242 8.15 1.14 3.66
C GLY A 242 9.54 1.03 4.25
N ARG A 243 10.56 0.99 3.40
CA ARG A 243 11.96 0.91 3.81
C ARG A 243 12.48 2.32 4.02
N LEU A 244 13.07 2.57 5.19
CA LEU A 244 13.71 3.84 5.50
C LEU A 244 15.03 3.97 4.72
N ALA A 245 15.40 5.20 4.36
CA ALA A 245 16.53 5.53 3.51
C ALA A 245 17.88 5.04 4.07
N PHE A 246 18.02 4.96 5.40
CA PHE A 246 19.22 4.47 6.06
C PHE A 246 19.34 2.94 6.13
N ALA A 247 18.34 2.19 5.65
CA ALA A 247 18.35 0.74 5.68
C ALA A 247 19.55 0.14 4.92
N PRO A 248 20.24 -0.90 5.46
CA PRO A 248 21.34 -1.59 4.78
C PRO A 248 20.93 -2.14 3.41
N SER A 249 21.68 -1.82 2.35
CA SER A 249 21.35 -2.15 0.94
C SER A 249 21.18 -3.66 0.66
N ASP A 250 21.80 -4.51 1.47
CA ASP A 250 22.18 -5.86 1.02
C ASP A 250 21.33 -7.00 1.60
N ASP A 251 20.45 -6.75 2.56
CA ASP A 251 20.08 -7.80 3.52
C ASP A 251 18.58 -8.10 3.68
N TRP A 252 17.88 -8.28 2.57
CA TRP A 252 16.53 -8.85 2.57
C TRP A 252 16.47 -10.19 1.82
N GLY A 253 17.40 -11.10 2.13
CA GLY A 253 17.37 -12.51 1.68
C GLY A 253 16.28 -13.37 2.35
N TRP A 254 15.35 -12.78 3.10
CA TRP A 254 14.40 -13.50 3.96
C TRP A 254 12.97 -13.58 3.42
N GLY A 255 12.75 -13.33 2.13
CA GLY A 255 11.51 -13.75 1.49
C GLY A 255 11.62 -15.23 1.15
N ILE A 256 10.82 -16.09 1.79
CA ILE A 256 10.47 -17.36 1.15
C ILE A 256 9.91 -16.97 -0.21
N PRO A 257 10.53 -17.38 -1.34
CA PRO A 257 9.89 -17.25 -2.62
C PRO A 257 8.60 -18.06 -2.49
N ASN A 258 7.46 -17.38 -2.40
CA ASN A 258 6.18 -18.08 -2.47
C ASN A 258 6.04 -18.53 -3.93
N ASP A 259 6.77 -19.60 -4.27
CA ASP A 259 6.80 -20.27 -5.57
C ASP A 259 5.51 -21.08 -5.83
N ARG A 260 4.46 -20.84 -5.04
CA ARG A 260 3.16 -21.42 -5.31
C ARG A 260 2.62 -20.78 -6.58
N LYS A 261 2.63 -21.58 -7.65
CA LYS A 261 2.00 -21.23 -8.92
C LYS A 261 0.49 -21.07 -8.69
N PRO A 262 -0.11 -20.00 -9.23
CA PRO A 262 -1.45 -19.57 -8.87
C PRO A 262 -2.55 -20.58 -9.21
N GLN A 263 -3.56 -20.66 -8.34
CA GLN A 263 -4.80 -21.40 -8.59
C GLN A 263 -6.00 -20.50 -8.97
N GLY A 264 -5.88 -19.16 -8.93
CA GLY A 264 -6.90 -18.21 -9.40
C GLY A 264 -6.62 -17.71 -10.82
N LEU A 265 -7.56 -17.93 -11.75
CA LEU A 265 -7.40 -17.84 -13.22
C LEU A 265 -6.01 -18.29 -13.65
N THR A 266 -5.81 -19.61 -13.73
CA THR A 266 -4.65 -20.21 -14.38
C THR A 266 -4.33 -19.44 -15.68
N PRO A 267 -3.08 -19.39 -16.15
CA PRO A 267 -2.73 -18.75 -17.43
C PRO A 267 -3.75 -19.02 -18.56
N SER A 268 -4.40 -20.19 -18.54
CA SER A 268 -5.53 -20.54 -19.41
C SER A 268 -6.70 -19.55 -19.40
N GLY A 269 -7.12 -18.99 -18.26
CA GLY A 269 -8.26 -18.09 -18.18
C GLY A 269 -8.01 -16.71 -18.80
N ASN A 270 -6.82 -16.14 -18.59
CA ASN A 270 -6.39 -14.94 -19.31
C ASN A 270 -6.24 -15.22 -20.81
N LEU A 271 -5.80 -16.43 -21.19
CA LEU A 271 -5.75 -16.84 -22.59
C LEU A 271 -7.14 -16.98 -23.22
N TRP A 272 -8.14 -17.49 -22.50
CA TRP A 272 -9.53 -17.58 -22.97
C TRP A 272 -10.12 -16.18 -23.22
N ILE A 273 -9.96 -15.28 -22.26
CA ILE A 273 -10.50 -13.91 -22.39
C ILE A 273 -9.74 -13.14 -23.48
N GLY A 274 -8.42 -13.27 -23.54
CA GLY A 274 -7.62 -12.74 -24.65
C GLY A 274 -8.06 -13.30 -26.01
N GLY A 275 -8.37 -14.59 -26.08
CA GLY A 275 -8.88 -15.25 -27.29
C GLY A 275 -10.25 -14.71 -27.72
N ILE A 276 -11.18 -14.49 -26.78
CA ILE A 276 -12.50 -13.90 -27.06
C ILE A 276 -12.33 -12.47 -27.60
N LEU A 277 -11.51 -11.65 -26.94
CA LEU A 277 -11.24 -10.27 -27.36
C LEU A 277 -10.59 -10.20 -28.75
N LEU A 278 -9.61 -11.06 -29.01
CA LEU A 278 -8.97 -11.16 -30.33
C LEU A 278 -9.97 -11.57 -31.42
N SER A 279 -10.87 -12.49 -31.11
CA SER A 279 -11.91 -12.95 -32.05
C SER A 279 -12.82 -11.80 -32.49
N ILE A 280 -13.21 -10.92 -31.55
CA ILE A 280 -14.02 -9.73 -31.85
C ILE A 280 -13.27 -8.80 -32.82
N ILE A 281 -11.98 -8.55 -32.59
CA ILE A 281 -11.15 -7.72 -33.47
C ILE A 281 -11.06 -8.34 -34.87
N VAL A 282 -10.82 -9.66 -34.96
CA VAL A 282 -10.74 -10.38 -36.22
C VAL A 282 -12.05 -10.29 -37.00
N ILE A 283 -13.21 -10.44 -36.34
CA ILE A 283 -14.52 -10.26 -36.98
C ILE A 283 -14.65 -8.85 -37.57
N GLY A 284 -14.26 -7.81 -36.81
CA GLY A 284 -14.26 -6.44 -37.30
C GLY A 284 -13.36 -6.23 -38.53
N LEU A 285 -12.15 -6.80 -38.51
CA LEU A 285 -11.22 -6.75 -39.66
C LEU A 285 -11.78 -7.48 -40.89
N LEU A 286 -12.42 -8.64 -40.70
CA LEU A 286 -13.05 -9.39 -41.79
C LEU A 286 -14.20 -8.59 -42.43
N LEU A 287 -15.00 -7.87 -41.64
CA LEU A 287 -16.03 -6.95 -42.17
C LEU A 287 -15.42 -5.82 -43.01
N LEU A 288 -14.30 -5.25 -42.58
CA LEU A 288 -13.57 -4.22 -43.32
C LEU A 288 -12.99 -4.77 -44.64
N MET A 289 -12.42 -5.97 -44.61
CA MET A 289 -11.91 -6.67 -45.80
C MET A 289 -13.03 -6.99 -46.78
N GLY A 290 -14.17 -7.51 -46.32
CA GLY A 290 -15.35 -7.76 -47.15
C GLY A 290 -15.87 -6.50 -47.83
N ALA A 291 -15.93 -5.37 -47.12
CA ALA A 291 -16.32 -4.08 -47.69
C ALA A 291 -15.33 -3.55 -48.74
N ARG A 292 -14.03 -3.89 -48.62
CA ARG A 292 -12.98 -3.58 -49.61
C ARG A 292 -13.07 -4.49 -50.83
N TRP A 293 -13.27 -5.79 -50.65
CA TRP A 293 -13.42 -6.75 -51.75
C TRP A 293 -14.65 -6.45 -52.62
N MET A 294 -15.77 -6.09 -52.00
CA MET A 294 -16.95 -5.61 -52.75
C MET A 294 -16.67 -4.33 -53.57
N ARG A 295 -15.67 -3.52 -53.19
CA ARG A 295 -15.24 -2.35 -54.00
C ARG A 295 -14.52 -2.78 -55.26
N SER A 296 -13.63 -3.76 -55.17
CA SER A 296 -12.83 -4.20 -56.32
C SER A 296 -13.69 -4.91 -57.36
N LYS A 297 -14.67 -5.72 -56.91
CA LYS A 297 -15.62 -6.41 -57.81
C LYS A 297 -16.60 -5.49 -58.54
N LEU A 298 -16.85 -4.28 -58.02
CA LEU A 298 -17.67 -3.27 -58.70
C LEU A 298 -16.87 -2.43 -59.71
N LYS A 299 -15.54 -2.54 -59.72
CA LYS A 299 -14.65 -1.82 -60.64
C LYS A 299 -14.19 -2.69 -61.82
N SER A 300 -14.30 -4.00 -61.70
CA SER A 300 -14.10 -5.00 -62.76
C SER A 300 -15.41 -5.23 -63.50
#